data_AF-A0A7S2QJG3-F1
#
_entry.id   AF-A0A7S2QJG3-F1
#
_cell.length_a   1.000
_cell.length_b   1.000
_cell.length_c   1.000
_cell.angle_alpha   90.00
_cell.angle_beta   90.00
_cell.angle_gamma   90.00
#
_symmetry.space_group_name_H-M   'P 1'
#
loop_
_entity.id
_entity.type
_entity.pdbx_description
1 polymer ?
#
loop_
_entity_poly.entity_id
_entity_poly.type
_entity_poly.pdbx_seq_one_letter_code
_entity_poly.pdbx_strand_id
1 'polypeptide(L)'
;KELFDLMAEWDSRNYLIAGCTPGASDSHTEAGIVQRHAYAVLQVRPNVAGSGFDMLQVRNPWHRREFTGAWHEGGPEWARHPEVAQALQPVFQDDGLFWIAKDDFFSHFNQVNCLEKSMGRKRCLASAPSR
;
A
#
# COMPACT_ATOMS: atom_id res chain seq x y z
N LYS A 1 21.17 2.16 1.81
CA LYS A 1 19.89 1.62 1.30
C LYS A 1 18.79 2.43 1.98
N GLU A 2 17.90 3.04 1.20
CA GLU A 2 16.73 3.67 1.79
C GLU A 2 15.78 2.60 2.35
N LEU A 3 14.96 2.95 3.34
CA LEU A 3 14.02 1.99 3.96
C LEU A 3 13.09 1.36 2.91
N PHE A 4 12.68 2.13 1.91
CA PHE A 4 11.82 1.64 0.83
C PHE A 4 12.46 0.50 0.02
N ASP A 5 13.76 0.59 -0.27
CA ASP A 5 14.50 -0.48 -0.97
C ASP A 5 14.50 -1.78 -0.16
N LEU A 6 14.63 -1.67 1.17
CA LEU A 6 14.56 -2.82 2.07
C LEU A 6 13.15 -3.41 2.10
N MET A 7 12.12 -2.57 2.10
CA MET A 7 10.73 -3.02 2.03
C MET A 7 10.44 -3.77 0.72
N ALA A 8 10.98 -3.29 -0.41
CA ALA A 8 10.89 -3.99 -1.69
C ALA A 8 11.60 -5.35 -1.67
N GLU A 9 12.76 -5.42 -1.00
CA GLU A 9 13.49 -6.67 -0.80
C GLU A 9 12.69 -7.65 0.08
N TRP A 10 12.10 -7.19 1.18
CA TRP A 10 11.22 -7.99 2.04
C TRP A 10 9.98 -8.50 1.30
N ASP A 11 9.39 -7.66 0.44
CA ASP A 11 8.26 -8.04 -0.41
C ASP A 11 8.66 -9.14 -1.40
N SER A 12 9.82 -9.01 -2.04
CA SER A 12 10.34 -10.02 -2.97
C SER A 12 10.60 -11.39 -2.30
N ARG A 13 10.96 -11.37 -1.01
CA ARG A 13 11.14 -12.56 -0.17
C ARG A 13 9.84 -13.08 0.46
N ASN A 14 8.71 -12.44 0.14
CA ASN A 14 7.40 -12.76 0.67
C ASN A 14 7.33 -12.73 2.21
N TYR A 15 8.09 -11.82 2.84
CA TYR A 15 8.05 -11.55 4.27
C TYR A 15 6.82 -10.72 4.62
N LEU A 16 6.28 -10.85 5.83
CA LEU A 16 5.16 -10.00 6.26
C LEU A 16 5.69 -8.61 6.60
N ILE A 17 5.01 -7.59 6.08
CA ILE A 17 5.34 -6.18 6.32
C ILE A 17 4.09 -5.49 6.87
N ALA A 18 4.25 -4.74 7.94
CA ALA A 18 3.19 -3.93 8.52
C ALA A 18 3.65 -2.49 8.70
N GLY A 19 2.78 -1.54 8.36
CA GLY A 19 2.96 -0.12 8.65
C GLY A 19 2.07 0.27 9.83
N CYS A 20 2.62 1.00 10.80
CA CYS A 20 1.85 1.54 11.92
C CYS A 20 1.78 3.06 11.83
N THR A 21 0.60 3.58 12.14
CA THR A 21 0.34 5.02 12.18
C THR A 21 0.52 5.56 13.60
N PRO A 22 1.01 6.81 13.75
CA PRO A 22 1.09 7.45 15.05
C PRO A 22 -0.31 7.76 15.59
N GLY A 23 -0.40 8.11 16.88
CA GLY A 23 -1.60 8.65 17.49
C GLY A 23 -1.90 8.04 18.86
N ALA A 24 -2.81 8.71 19.59
CA ALA A 24 -3.25 8.27 20.92
C ALA A 24 -4.64 7.63 20.90
N SER A 25 -5.41 7.78 19.81
CA SER A 25 -6.76 7.26 19.62
C SER A 25 -7.01 6.86 18.17
N ASP A 26 -8.13 6.16 17.93
CA ASP A 26 -8.55 5.67 16.61
C ASP A 26 -9.18 6.79 15.74
N SER A 27 -8.69 8.02 15.87
CA SER A 27 -9.06 9.15 15.02
C SER A 27 -8.50 9.01 13.60
N HIS A 28 -8.99 9.80 12.65
CA HIS A 28 -8.59 9.70 11.24
C HIS A 28 -7.87 10.99 10.81
N THR A 29 -6.89 10.86 9.91
CA THR A 29 -6.34 12.00 9.18
C THR A 29 -7.33 12.51 8.13
N GLU A 30 -7.09 13.70 7.60
CA GLU A 30 -7.86 14.24 6.46
C GLU A 30 -7.78 13.34 5.22
N ALA A 31 -6.69 12.56 5.09
CA ALA A 31 -6.47 11.59 4.02
C ALA A 31 -7.17 10.22 4.27
N GLY A 32 -8.00 10.11 5.32
CA GLY A 32 -8.75 8.89 5.62
C GLY A 32 -7.95 7.80 6.35
N ILE A 33 -6.70 8.06 6.73
CA ILE A 33 -5.85 7.10 7.45
C ILE A 33 -6.18 7.10 8.94
N VAL A 34 -6.45 5.92 9.51
CA VAL A 34 -6.72 5.70 10.93
C VAL A 34 -5.41 5.81 11.71
N GLN A 35 -5.43 6.57 12.80
CA GLN A 35 -4.32 6.74 13.74
C GLN A 35 -4.26 5.60 14.77
N ARG A 36 -3.08 5.41 15.38
CA ARG A 36 -2.80 4.33 16.36
C ARG A 36 -3.20 2.94 15.85
N HIS A 37 -3.00 2.70 14.56
CA HIS A 37 -3.49 1.51 13.88
C HIS A 37 -2.41 0.86 13.01
N ALA A 38 -2.51 -0.47 12.88
CA ALA A 38 -1.59 -1.26 12.07
C ALA A 38 -2.26 -1.67 10.75
N TYR A 39 -1.56 -1.42 9.66
CA TYR A 39 -1.94 -1.77 8.30
C TYR A 39 -1.01 -2.82 7.75
N ALA A 40 -1.54 -3.73 6.93
CA ALA A 40 -0.71 -4.70 6.21
C ALA A 40 -0.19 -4.08 4.91
N VAL A 41 1.12 -4.10 4.68
CA VAL A 41 1.71 -3.72 3.39
C VAL A 41 1.78 -4.99 2.54
N LEU A 42 1.00 -5.04 1.48
CA LEU A 42 0.81 -6.22 0.64
C LEU A 42 1.77 -6.30 -0.54
N GLN A 43 2.11 -5.15 -1.13
CA GLN A 43 3.06 -5.05 -2.24
C GLN A 43 3.88 -3.78 -2.10
N VAL A 44 5.14 -3.85 -2.55
CA VAL A 44 6.03 -2.69 -2.65
C VAL A 44 6.58 -2.66 -4.07
N ARG A 45 6.26 -1.60 -4.82
CA ARG A 45 6.54 -1.49 -6.25
C ARG A 45 7.41 -0.26 -6.53
N PRO A 46 8.74 -0.43 -6.64
CA PRO A 46 9.63 0.66 -7.03
C PRO A 46 9.46 1.00 -8.52
N ASN A 47 9.53 2.28 -8.85
CA ASN A 47 9.56 2.83 -10.21
C ASN A 47 8.57 2.15 -11.18
N VAL A 48 7.29 2.18 -10.84
CA VAL A 48 6.22 1.48 -11.56
C VAL A 48 6.23 1.89 -13.04
N ALA A 49 6.33 0.91 -13.95
CA ALA A 49 6.37 1.14 -15.40
C ALA A 49 7.46 2.13 -15.88
N GLY A 50 8.51 2.38 -15.08
CA GLY A 50 9.53 3.37 -15.41
C GLY A 50 9.07 4.83 -15.27
N SER A 51 7.92 5.06 -14.62
CA SER A 51 7.29 6.39 -14.46
C SER A 51 7.95 7.28 -13.41
N GLY A 52 8.83 6.72 -12.57
CA GLY A 52 9.37 7.39 -11.38
C GLY A 52 8.50 7.28 -10.14
N PHE A 53 7.30 6.67 -10.22
CA PHE A 53 6.44 6.48 -9.04
C PHE A 53 6.81 5.22 -8.26
N ASP A 54 7.13 5.42 -6.99
CA ASP A 54 7.29 4.37 -5.99
C ASP A 54 5.97 4.17 -5.24
N MET A 55 5.39 2.97 -5.33
CA MET A 55 4.02 2.70 -4.89
C MET A 55 3.95 1.55 -3.88
N LEU A 56 3.05 1.66 -2.90
CA LEU A 56 2.74 0.61 -1.94
C LEU A 56 1.26 0.24 -2.02
N GLN A 57 0.96 -1.06 -1.97
CA GLN A 57 -0.39 -1.55 -1.75
C GLN A 57 -0.57 -1.84 -0.27
N VAL A 58 -1.55 -1.18 0.35
CA VAL A 58 -1.77 -1.23 1.80
C VAL A 58 -3.19 -1.70 2.07
N ARG A 59 -3.38 -2.48 3.12
CA ARG A 59 -4.69 -2.96 3.56
C ARG A 59 -5.00 -2.53 4.98
N ASN A 60 -6.14 -1.87 5.15
CA ASN A 60 -6.78 -1.65 6.44
C ASN A 60 -7.50 -2.94 6.91
N PRO A 61 -7.10 -3.56 8.03
CA PRO A 61 -7.77 -4.76 8.52
C PRO A 61 -9.20 -4.52 9.03
N TRP A 62 -9.62 -3.27 9.21
CA TRP A 62 -10.99 -2.94 9.64
C TRP A 62 -11.97 -2.74 8.49
N HIS A 63 -11.52 -2.77 7.23
CA HIS A 63 -12.36 -2.53 6.05
C HIS A 63 -13.19 -1.24 6.18
N ARG A 64 -12.56 -0.20 6.76
CA ARG A 64 -13.22 1.07 7.07
C ARG A 64 -12.46 2.21 6.43
N ARG A 65 -13.20 2.99 5.63
CA ARG A 65 -12.79 4.22 4.95
C ARG A 65 -11.55 4.05 4.06
N GLU A 66 -11.70 4.52 2.84
CA GLU A 66 -10.64 4.48 1.85
C GLU A 66 -9.71 5.69 2.00
N PHE A 67 -8.46 5.49 1.61
CA PHE A 67 -7.47 6.55 1.49
C PHE A 67 -7.94 7.55 0.44
N THR A 68 -7.91 8.84 0.74
CA THR A 68 -8.39 9.93 -0.13
C THR A 68 -7.27 10.77 -0.73
N GLY A 69 -6.03 10.28 -0.73
CA GLY A 69 -4.89 10.98 -1.33
C GLY A 69 -4.83 10.89 -2.85
N ALA A 70 -3.66 11.20 -3.43
CA ALA A 70 -3.50 11.36 -4.88
C ALA A 70 -3.95 10.14 -5.70
N TRP A 71 -3.64 8.94 -5.19
CA TRP A 71 -3.93 7.64 -5.82
C TRP A 71 -5.17 6.93 -5.23
N HIS A 72 -6.14 7.68 -4.70
CA HIS A 72 -7.39 7.11 -4.20
C HIS A 72 -8.23 6.43 -5.29
N GLU A 73 -9.24 5.67 -4.87
CA GLU A 73 -10.22 5.05 -5.77
C GLU A 73 -10.95 6.11 -6.62
N GLY A 74 -10.86 5.99 -7.94
CA GLY A 74 -11.42 6.99 -8.86
C GLY A 74 -10.65 8.31 -8.94
N GLY A 75 -9.48 8.42 -8.31
CA GLY A 75 -8.63 9.61 -8.35
C GLY A 75 -8.10 9.94 -9.75
N PRO A 76 -7.83 11.22 -10.04
CA PRO A 76 -7.41 11.67 -11.38
C PRO A 76 -6.02 11.18 -11.77
N GLU A 77 -5.16 10.83 -10.81
CA GLU A 77 -3.79 10.37 -11.07
C GLU A 77 -3.76 9.07 -11.88
N TRP A 78 -4.71 8.16 -11.68
CA TRP A 78 -4.84 6.94 -12.48
C TRP A 78 -5.07 7.23 -13.97
N ALA A 79 -5.83 8.30 -14.28
CA ALA A 79 -6.09 8.71 -15.65
C ALA A 79 -4.94 9.53 -16.25
N ARG A 80 -4.20 10.27 -15.42
CA ARG A 80 -3.00 11.04 -15.83
C ARG A 80 -1.81 10.13 -16.13
N HIS A 81 -1.72 9.00 -15.44
CA HIS A 81 -0.63 8.03 -15.52
C HIS A 81 -1.16 6.63 -15.88
N PRO A 82 -1.69 6.45 -17.10
CA PRO A 82 -2.28 5.17 -17.52
C PRO A 82 -1.29 4.01 -17.49
N GLU A 83 0.00 4.27 -17.67
CA GLU A 83 1.08 3.28 -17.56
C GLU A 83 1.19 2.69 -16.13
N VAL A 84 0.99 3.52 -15.11
CA VAL A 84 0.99 3.10 -13.71
C VAL A 84 -0.28 2.29 -13.42
N ALA A 85 -1.43 2.78 -13.87
CA ALA A 85 -2.70 2.06 -13.73
C ALA A 85 -2.66 0.67 -14.40
N GLN A 86 -2.09 0.59 -15.60
CA GLN A 86 -1.96 -0.67 -16.34
C GLN A 86 -1.00 -1.65 -15.65
N ALA A 87 0.09 -1.16 -15.07
CA ALA A 87 1.07 -1.99 -14.37
C ALA A 87 0.57 -2.50 -13.01
N LEU A 88 -0.16 -1.67 -12.27
CA LEU A 88 -0.65 -2.02 -10.92
C LEU A 88 -2.00 -2.74 -10.94
N GLN A 89 -2.81 -2.53 -11.97
CA GLN A 89 -4.18 -3.05 -12.10
C GLN A 89 -4.96 -2.86 -10.79
N PRO A 90 -5.14 -1.61 -10.34
CA PRO A 90 -5.79 -1.32 -9.07
C PRO A 90 -7.20 -1.92 -9.06
N VAL A 91 -7.52 -2.57 -7.94
CA VAL A 91 -8.85 -3.11 -7.68
C VAL A 91 -9.55 -2.11 -6.78
N PHE A 92 -10.68 -1.61 -7.26
CA PHE A 92 -11.48 -0.57 -6.63
C PHE A 92 -12.68 -1.24 -5.96
N GLN A 93 -12.57 -1.47 -4.64
CA GLN A 93 -13.53 -2.19 -3.81
C GLN A 93 -13.44 -1.67 -2.37
N ASP A 94 -14.58 -1.63 -1.67
CA ASP A 94 -14.66 -1.28 -0.25
C ASP A 94 -14.21 -2.45 0.66
N ASP A 95 -12.98 -2.93 0.46
CA ASP A 95 -12.34 -4.00 1.23
C ASP A 95 -11.14 -3.49 2.06
N GLY A 96 -10.96 -2.17 2.09
CA GLY A 96 -9.88 -1.48 2.79
C GLY A 96 -8.52 -1.60 2.11
N LEU A 97 -8.44 -2.10 0.87
CA LEU A 97 -7.21 -2.17 0.08
C LEU A 97 -7.06 -0.92 -0.79
N PHE A 98 -5.91 -0.27 -0.72
CA PHE A 98 -5.64 0.92 -1.52
C PHE A 98 -4.17 1.01 -1.90
N TRP A 99 -3.90 1.80 -2.93
CA TRP A 99 -2.54 2.17 -3.32
C TRP A 99 -2.19 3.56 -2.78
N ILE A 100 -0.93 3.71 -2.37
CA ILE A 100 -0.39 4.96 -1.83
C ILE A 100 1.03 5.17 -2.36
N ALA A 101 1.39 6.42 -2.64
CA ALA A 101 2.76 6.76 -3.03
C ALA A 101 3.71 6.62 -1.84
N LYS A 102 5.00 6.36 -2.11
CA LYS A 102 6.06 6.25 -1.09
C LYS A 102 6.07 7.45 -0.15
N ASP A 103 6.03 8.65 -0.68
CA ASP A 103 6.14 9.88 0.11
C ASP A 103 4.90 10.08 1.00
N ASP A 104 3.71 9.83 0.47
CA ASP A 104 2.46 9.85 1.25
C ASP A 104 2.49 8.80 2.36
N PHE A 105 2.99 7.60 2.08
CA PHE A 105 3.14 6.55 3.07
C PHE A 105 4.05 6.99 4.22
N PHE A 106 5.25 7.51 3.94
CA PHE A 106 6.14 7.96 5.01
C PHE A 106 5.66 9.22 5.74
N SER A 107 4.73 9.99 5.15
CA SER A 107 4.08 11.11 5.84
C SER A 107 3.04 10.65 6.89
N HIS A 108 2.43 9.48 6.70
CA HIS A 108 1.35 8.96 7.55
C HIS A 108 1.78 7.83 8.48
N PHE A 109 2.80 7.07 8.11
CA PHE A 109 3.27 5.88 8.83
C PHE A 109 4.64 6.15 9.44
N ASN A 110 4.74 6.05 10.76
CA ASN A 110 5.98 6.36 11.49
C ASN A 110 6.78 5.11 11.90
N GLN A 111 6.20 3.92 11.72
CA GLN A 111 6.86 2.65 12.02
C GLN A 111 6.56 1.61 10.95
N VAL A 112 7.57 0.85 10.57
CA VAL A 112 7.45 -0.31 9.68
C VAL A 112 8.02 -1.52 10.39
N ASN A 113 7.22 -2.58 10.51
CA ASN A 113 7.62 -3.85 11.09
C ASN A 113 7.72 -4.90 9.99
N CYS A 114 8.76 -5.73 10.05
CA CYS A 114 8.96 -6.86 9.14
C CYS A 114 9.09 -8.16 9.94
N LEU A 115 8.41 -9.21 9.50
CA LEU A 115 8.66 -10.58 9.95
C LEU A 115 9.42 -11.32 8.87
N GLU A 116 10.69 -11.61 9.13
CA GLU A 116 11.62 -12.31 8.23
C GLU A 116 11.34 -13.82 8.10
N LYS A 117 10.07 -14.18 8.00
CA LYS A 117 9.60 -15.52 7.74
C LYS A 117 8.94 -15.53 6.36
N SER A 118 9.56 -16.23 5.42
CA SER A 118 8.96 -16.45 4.09
C SER A 118 7.61 -17.14 4.25
N MET A 119 6.56 -16.51 3.73
CA MET A 119 5.23 -17.11 3.75
C MET A 119 5.11 -18.18 2.66
N GLY A 120 4.46 -19.30 2.96
CA GLY A 120 4.29 -20.42 2.02
C GLY A 120 3.34 -20.14 0.85
N ARG A 121 2.57 -19.05 0.92
CA ARG A 121 1.74 -18.51 -0.17
C ARG A 121 2.05 -17.03 -0.35
N LYS A 122 2.00 -16.54 -1.60
CA LYS A 122 2.18 -15.11 -1.89
C LYS A 122 1.10 -14.30 -1.18
N ARG A 123 1.52 -13.20 -0.55
CA ARG A 123 0.61 -12.27 0.17
C ARG A 123 -0.28 -11.46 -0.77
N CYS A 124 0.21 -11.19 -1.98
CA CYS A 124 -0.56 -10.61 -3.07
C CYS A 124 -1.53 -11.64 -3.63
N LEU A 125 -2.84 -11.35 -3.59
CA LEU A 125 -3.81 -12.00 -4.45
C LEU A 125 -3.46 -11.58 -5.89
N ALA A 126 -2.79 -12.48 -6.64
CA ALA A 126 -2.89 -12.38 -8.08
C ALA A 126 -4.39 -12.39 -8.39
N SER A 127 -4.88 -11.38 -9.09
CA SER A 127 -6.22 -11.36 -9.66
C SER A 127 -6.45 -12.73 -10.30
N ALA A 128 -7.29 -13.55 -9.65
CA ALA A 128 -7.68 -14.80 -10.24
C ALA A 128 -8.39 -14.42 -11.55
N PRO A 129 -8.01 -14.99 -12.71
CA PRO A 129 -8.81 -14.79 -13.91
C PRO A 129 -10.20 -15.32 -13.59
N SER A 130 -11.21 -14.45 -13.70
CA SER A 130 -12.59 -14.89 -13.72
C SER A 130 -12.72 -15.95 -14.80
N ARG A 131 -13.22 -17.13 -14.42
CA ARG A 131 -13.57 -18.20 -15.36
C ARG A 131 -14.58 -17.71 -16.38
#